data_AF-A0A936QCR4-F1
#
_entry.id   AF-A0A936QCR4-F1
#
_cell.length_a   1.000
_cell.length_b   1.000
_cell.length_c   1.000
_cell.angle_alpha   90.00
_cell.angle_beta   90.00
_cell.angle_gamma   90.00
#
_symmetry.space_group_name_H-M   'P 1'
#
loop_
_entity.id
_entity.type
_entity.pdbx_description
1 polymer ?
#
loop_
_entity_poly.entity_id
_entity_poly.type
_entity_poly.pdbx_seq_one_letter_code
_entity_poly.pdbx_strand_id
1 'polypeptide(L)'
;MRKTTGTVIAAVAALALGSSALATMEIQKEYKAKDAKASCASCHVDKMPKKDKHEMNDFGKKVLEAKGKDGKIDWAKVPAAK
;
A
#
# COMPACT_ATOMS: atom_id res chain seq x y z
N MET A 1 13.83 0.58 34.78
CA MET A 1 13.30 0.05 33.50
C MET A 1 12.50 1.05 32.65
N ARG A 2 12.41 2.37 32.97
CA ARG A 2 11.60 3.31 32.16
C ARG A 2 12.27 3.82 30.87
N LYS A 3 13.61 3.74 30.75
CA LYS A 3 14.37 4.28 29.60
C LYS A 3 14.47 3.31 28.42
N THR A 4 14.34 2.00 28.65
CA THR A 4 14.43 0.96 27.59
C THR A 4 13.11 0.75 26.86
N THR A 5 11.97 1.00 27.51
CA THR A 5 10.64 0.83 26.90
C THR A 5 10.41 1.79 25.73
N GLY A 6 10.89 3.04 25.83
CA GLY A 6 10.74 4.03 24.75
C GLY A 6 11.48 3.66 23.47
N THR A 7 12.70 3.11 23.60
CA THR A 7 13.51 2.69 22.44
C THR A 7 12.91 1.48 21.72
N VAL A 8 12.34 0.53 22.47
CA VAL A 8 11.66 -0.64 21.90
C VAL A 8 10.39 -0.22 21.15
N ILE A 9 9.57 0.68 21.72
CA ILE A 9 8.35 1.17 21.07
C ILE A 9 8.70 1.95 19.79
N ALA A 10 9.72 2.79 19.82
CA ALA A 10 10.16 3.55 18.64
C ALA A 10 10.67 2.64 17.51
N ALA A 11 11.44 1.58 17.85
CA ALA A 11 11.92 0.61 16.88
C ALA A 11 10.77 -0.19 16.24
N VAL A 12 9.80 -0.64 17.04
CA VAL A 12 8.62 -1.37 16.55
C VAL A 12 7.74 -0.48 15.66
N ALA A 13 7.56 0.80 16.02
CA ALA A 13 6.83 1.76 15.20
C ALA A 13 7.53 1.99 13.84
N ALA A 14 8.86 2.15 13.83
CA ALA A 14 9.62 2.31 12.59
C ALA A 14 9.56 1.07 11.68
N LEU A 15 9.60 -0.14 12.27
CA LEU A 15 9.43 -1.40 11.53
C LEU A 15 8.02 -1.53 10.93
N ALA A 16 6.98 -1.13 11.66
CA ALA A 16 5.60 -1.15 11.18
C ALA A 16 5.37 -0.16 10.02
N LEU A 17 5.94 1.05 10.11
CA LEU A 17 5.87 2.08 9.07
C LEU A 17 6.72 1.74 7.82
N GLY A 18 7.86 1.06 8.00
CA GLY A 18 8.66 0.56 6.87
C GLY A 18 7.99 -0.59 6.13
N SER A 19 7.27 -1.45 6.86
CA SER A 19 6.57 -2.63 6.30
C SER A 19 5.38 -2.24 5.43
N SER A 20 4.66 -1.16 5.79
CA SER A 20 3.53 -0.67 5.00
C SER A 20 3.95 -0.05 3.67
N ALA A 21 5.12 0.61 3.61
CA ALA A 21 5.70 1.10 2.35
C ALA A 21 6.22 -0.03 1.44
N LEU A 22 6.68 -1.15 2.02
CA LEU A 22 7.02 -2.34 1.24
C LEU A 22 5.76 -2.99 0.67
N ALA A 23 4.68 -3.08 1.46
CA ALA A 23 3.42 -3.70 1.07
C ALA A 23 2.75 -2.98 -0.13
N THR A 24 2.86 -1.65 -0.24
CA THR A 24 2.30 -0.92 -1.39
C THR A 24 3.04 -1.21 -2.69
N MET A 25 4.35 -1.45 -2.63
CA MET A 25 5.14 -1.81 -3.82
C MET A 25 4.88 -3.23 -4.30
N GLU A 26 4.65 -4.18 -3.39
CA GLU A 26 4.26 -5.55 -3.77
C GLU A 26 2.89 -5.57 -4.47
N ILE A 27 1.91 -4.80 -3.96
CA ILE A 27 0.60 -4.65 -4.61
C ILE A 27 0.75 -4.04 -6.01
N GLN A 28 1.66 -3.07 -6.19
CA GLN A 28 1.93 -2.48 -7.49
C GLN A 28 2.53 -3.51 -8.46
N LYS A 29 3.44 -4.39 -8.00
CA LYS A 29 4.00 -5.47 -8.82
C LYS A 29 2.93 -6.50 -9.20
N GLU A 30 2.10 -6.92 -8.24
CA GLU A 30 0.98 -7.83 -8.50
C GLU A 30 0.02 -7.25 -9.54
N TYR A 31 -0.29 -5.96 -9.43
CA TYR A 31 -1.15 -5.28 -10.37
C TYR A 31 -0.50 -5.15 -11.74
N LYS A 32 0.80 -4.84 -11.80
CA LYS A 32 1.56 -4.74 -13.06
C LYS A 32 1.65 -6.07 -13.81
N ALA A 33 1.61 -7.20 -13.10
CA ALA A 33 1.52 -8.53 -13.72
C ALA A 33 0.16 -8.78 -14.40
N LYS A 34 -0.89 -8.06 -13.99
CA LYS A 34 -2.24 -8.12 -14.58
C LYS A 34 -2.44 -7.04 -15.65
N ASP A 35 -1.80 -5.90 -15.47
CA ASP A 35 -1.82 -4.76 -16.40
C ASP A 35 -0.40 -4.21 -16.56
N ALA A 36 0.26 -4.53 -17.67
CA ALA A 36 1.63 -4.10 -17.94
C ALA A 36 1.79 -2.56 -18.02
N LYS A 37 0.69 -1.82 -18.23
CA LYS A 37 0.67 -0.35 -18.27
C LYS A 37 0.42 0.28 -16.90
N ALA A 38 0.21 -0.53 -15.86
CA ALA A 38 0.01 -0.06 -14.50
C ALA A 38 1.13 0.87 -14.03
N SER A 39 0.75 2.01 -13.50
CA SER A 39 1.64 3.03 -12.93
C SER A 39 1.11 3.51 -11.58
N CYS A 40 1.85 4.37 -10.88
CA CYS A 40 1.36 4.94 -9.62
C CYS A 40 0.02 5.68 -9.80
N ALA A 41 -0.19 6.31 -10.96
CA ALA A 41 -1.44 6.97 -11.32
C ALA A 41 -2.62 6.01 -11.52
N SER A 42 -2.37 4.70 -11.65
CA SER A 42 -3.44 3.70 -11.73
C SER A 42 -4.21 3.61 -10.41
N CYS A 43 -3.53 3.77 -9.27
CA CYS A 43 -4.15 3.70 -7.93
C CYS A 43 -4.22 5.05 -7.21
N HIS A 44 -3.36 6.00 -7.56
CA HIS A 44 -3.28 7.30 -6.91
C HIS A 44 -3.83 8.41 -7.80
N VAL A 45 -4.28 9.49 -7.17
CA VAL A 45 -4.64 10.74 -7.87
C VAL A 45 -3.38 11.37 -8.49
N ASP A 46 -2.28 11.38 -7.72
CA ASP A 46 -1.00 11.90 -8.17
C ASP A 46 -0.21 10.88 -9.00
N LYS A 47 0.44 11.35 -10.08
CA LYS A 47 1.32 10.51 -10.90
C LYS A 47 2.54 9.96 -10.15
N MET A 48 2.99 10.68 -9.13
CA MET A 48 4.11 10.28 -8.29
C MET A 48 3.82 10.71 -6.84
N PRO A 49 3.02 9.91 -6.10
CA PRO A 49 2.64 10.24 -4.73
C PRO A 49 3.87 10.31 -3.83
N LYS A 50 3.86 11.25 -2.89
CA LYS A 50 4.89 11.32 -1.84
C LYS A 50 4.51 10.37 -0.71
N LYS A 51 5.50 9.96 0.09
CA LYS A 51 5.29 9.04 1.22
C LYS A 51 4.22 9.53 2.21
N ASP A 52 4.08 10.84 2.37
CA ASP A 52 3.12 11.46 3.30
C ASP A 52 1.85 11.98 2.60
N LYS A 53 1.84 11.96 1.25
CA LYS A 53 0.73 12.47 0.44
C LYS A 53 0.46 11.52 -0.72
N HIS A 54 -0.37 10.52 -0.45
CA HIS A 54 -0.66 9.40 -1.34
C HIS A 54 -2.17 9.18 -1.52
N GLU A 55 -2.88 10.25 -1.87
CA GLU A 55 -4.33 10.20 -2.08
C GLU A 55 -4.70 9.13 -3.11
N MET A 56 -5.67 8.28 -2.76
CA MET A 56 -6.14 7.19 -3.61
C MET A 56 -7.24 7.69 -4.53
N ASN A 57 -7.13 7.35 -5.82
CA ASN A 57 -8.24 7.52 -6.75
C ASN A 57 -9.31 6.44 -6.48
N ASP A 58 -10.42 6.45 -7.22
CA ASP A 58 -11.51 5.52 -6.96
C ASP A 58 -11.12 4.04 -7.20
N PHE A 59 -10.22 3.77 -8.14
CA PHE A 59 -9.67 2.42 -8.33
C PHE A 59 -8.78 2.01 -7.15
N GLY A 60 -7.87 2.88 -6.70
CA GLY A 60 -7.02 2.63 -5.54
C GLY A 60 -7.81 2.37 -4.26
N LYS A 61 -8.94 3.06 -4.06
CA LYS A 61 -9.87 2.78 -2.96
C LYS A 61 -10.45 1.37 -3.07
N LYS A 62 -10.88 0.93 -4.26
CA LYS A 62 -11.38 -0.44 -4.49
C LYS A 62 -10.31 -1.50 -4.22
N VAL A 63 -9.06 -1.25 -4.60
CA VAL A 63 -7.92 -2.12 -4.27
C VAL A 63 -7.73 -2.21 -2.75
N LEU A 64 -7.80 -1.09 -2.03
CA LEU A 64 -7.71 -1.09 -0.56
C LEU A 64 -8.89 -1.81 0.11
N GLU A 65 -10.11 -1.64 -0.39
CA GLU A 65 -11.30 -2.36 0.09
C GLU A 65 -11.19 -3.88 -0.12
N ALA A 66 -10.49 -4.30 -1.17
CA ALA A 66 -10.21 -5.70 -1.46
C ALA A 66 -9.05 -6.29 -0.65
N LYS A 67 -8.38 -5.49 0.19
CA LYS A 67 -7.28 -5.95 1.04
C LYS A 67 -7.81 -6.82 2.18
N GLY A 68 -7.42 -8.09 2.17
CA GLY A 68 -7.71 -9.06 3.23
C GLY A 68 -7.01 -8.73 4.54
N LYS A 69 -7.45 -9.38 5.62
CA LYS A 69 -6.84 -9.27 6.96
C LYS A 69 -5.38 -9.75 6.99
N ASP A 70 -5.01 -10.59 6.03
CA ASP A 70 -3.65 -11.08 5.79
C ASP A 70 -2.77 -10.09 4.99
N GLY A 71 -3.35 -8.96 4.57
CA GLY A 71 -2.67 -7.92 3.82
C GLY A 71 -2.61 -8.15 2.32
N LYS A 72 -3.18 -9.24 1.79
CA LYS A 72 -3.21 -9.56 0.36
C LYS A 72 -4.42 -8.93 -0.32
N ILE A 73 -4.31 -8.64 -1.61
CA ILE A 73 -5.43 -8.10 -2.40
C ILE A 73 -6.23 -9.25 -3.00
N ASP A 74 -7.54 -9.26 -2.75
CA ASP A 74 -8.47 -10.10 -3.46
C ASP A 74 -8.79 -9.48 -4.83
N TRP A 75 -7.94 -9.77 -5.82
CA TRP A 75 -8.07 -9.24 -7.17
C TRP A 75 -9.36 -9.66 -7.89
N ALA A 76 -10.09 -10.67 -7.39
CA ALA A 76 -11.41 -11.02 -7.93
C ALA A 76 -12.49 -9.98 -7.55
N LYS A 77 -12.27 -9.22 -6.48
CA LYS A 77 -13.15 -8.13 -6.01
C LYS A 77 -12.78 -6.77 -6.59
N VAL A 78 -11.63 -6.66 -7.25
CA VAL A 78 -11.18 -5.42 -7.89
C VAL A 78 -11.70 -5.41 -9.33
N PRO A 79 -12.48 -4.40 -9.74
CA PRO A 79 -12.90 -4.28 -11.14
C PRO A 79 -11.66 -4.16 -12.04
N ALA A 80 -11.69 -4.76 -13.24
CA ALA A 80 -10.60 -4.55 -14.20
C ALA A 80 -10.41 -3.04 -14.43
N ALA A 81 -9.17 -2.57 -14.43
CA ALA A 81 -8.93 -1.19 -14.82
C ALA A 81 -9.38 -0.99 -16.26
N LYS A 82 -10.05 0.14 -16.47
CA LYS A 82 -10.58 0.55 -17.77
C LYS A 82 -9.50 1.24 -18.59
#